data_AF-D8TYR7-F1
#
_entry.id   AF-D8TYR7-F1
#
_cell.length_a   1.000
_cell.length_b   1.000
_cell.length_c   1.000
_cell.angle_alpha   90.00
_cell.angle_beta   90.00
_cell.angle_gamma   90.00
#
_symmetry.space_group_name_H-M   'P 1'
#
loop_
_entity.id
_entity.type
_entity.pdbx_description
1 polymer ?
#
loop_
_entity_poly.entity_id
_entity_poly.type
_entity_poly.pdbx_seq_one_letter_code
_entity_poly.pdbx_strand_id
1 'polypeptide(L)'
;MSDKTCTIRTRKFMTNRLLQRRQFIIDVLHPGRPNVSKAELKEKLTSMYDVKDSQCVFLFGFRTQFGGGKSTGFGLIYDDLKAAKQFEPKYRLIRNGLEKKVDKSRKQMKERRKRAKKVRGAKKNASGESDGNHLAWRVPVLSAWLNGRMAQANAVAEPSRMEVYEARECPHVSLCSILVLMFRLFRCPGCIPNSIAKAP
;
A
#
# COMPACT_ATOMS: atom_id res chain seq x y z
N MET A 1 5.07 13.74 -32.53
CA MET A 1 3.73 14.17 -32.05
C MET A 1 3.82 15.65 -31.74
N SER A 2 2.94 16.50 -32.27
CA SER A 2 3.02 17.95 -31.99
C SER A 2 2.76 18.22 -30.50
N ASP A 3 3.68 18.91 -29.82
CA ASP A 3 3.51 19.38 -28.44
C ASP A 3 2.50 20.52 -28.38
N LYS A 4 1.22 20.16 -28.45
CA LYS A 4 0.09 21.09 -28.46
C LYS A 4 0.09 21.90 -27.17
N THR A 5 0.40 23.18 -27.31
CA THR A 5 0.61 24.10 -26.19
C THR A 5 -0.66 24.20 -25.33
N CYS A 6 -0.45 24.12 -24.02
CA CYS A 6 -1.52 24.23 -23.03
C CYS A 6 -1.21 25.43 -22.15
N THR A 7 -1.99 26.50 -22.33
CA THR A 7 -1.86 27.78 -21.62
C THR A 7 -2.84 27.81 -20.46
N ILE A 8 -2.34 28.18 -19.28
CA ILE A 8 -3.16 28.33 -18.07
C ILE A 8 -3.37 29.83 -17.84
N ARG A 9 -4.62 30.23 -17.56
CA ARG A 9 -4.96 31.59 -17.13
C ARG A 9 -5.70 31.52 -15.80
N THR A 10 -5.34 32.36 -14.84
CA THR A 10 -5.99 32.40 -13.54
C THR A 10 -6.91 33.61 -13.42
N ARG A 11 -8.10 33.42 -12.87
CA ARG A 11 -9.10 34.47 -12.63
C ARG A 11 -9.47 34.53 -11.15
N LYS A 12 -9.88 35.72 -10.69
CA LYS A 12 -10.32 36.00 -9.31
C LYS A 12 -9.33 35.46 -8.27
N PHE A 13 -8.05 35.86 -8.42
CA PHE A 13 -6.98 35.43 -7.53
C PHE A 13 -7.12 36.10 -6.16
N MET A 14 -7.22 35.30 -5.09
CA MET A 14 -7.43 35.79 -3.73
C MET A 14 -6.46 35.10 -2.76
N THR A 15 -5.80 35.87 -1.91
CA THR A 15 -4.96 35.38 -0.82
C THR A 15 -5.79 35.31 0.46
N ASN A 16 -5.91 34.13 1.06
CA ASN A 16 -6.61 33.94 2.34
C ASN A 16 -5.59 33.55 3.42
N ARG A 17 -5.27 34.52 4.29
CA ARG A 17 -4.27 34.34 5.36
C ARG A 17 -4.78 33.47 6.52
N LEU A 18 -6.08 33.49 6.81
CA LEU A 18 -6.70 32.68 7.89
C LEU A 18 -6.56 31.17 7.64
N LEU A 19 -6.55 30.77 6.36
CA LEU A 19 -6.43 29.37 5.91
C LEU A 19 -5.07 29.06 5.27
N GLN A 20 -4.09 29.99 5.36
CA GLN A 20 -2.74 29.86 4.80
C GLN A 20 -2.72 29.35 3.34
N ARG A 21 -3.59 29.94 2.50
CA ARG A 21 -3.76 29.49 1.11
C ARG A 21 -4.10 30.61 0.14
N ARG A 22 -3.73 30.40 -1.11
CA ARG A 22 -4.08 31.20 -2.28
C ARG A 22 -5.18 30.45 -3.06
N GLN A 23 -6.29 31.11 -3.36
CA GLN A 23 -7.46 30.51 -4.01
C GLN A 23 -7.84 31.27 -5.29
N PHE A 24 -8.13 30.53 -6.36
CA PHE A 24 -8.37 31.11 -7.69
C PHE A 24 -9.17 30.17 -8.60
N ILE A 25 -9.74 30.75 -9.65
CA ILE A 25 -10.35 30.02 -10.76
C ILE A 25 -9.26 29.80 -11.82
N ILE A 26 -9.21 28.60 -12.38
CA ILE A 26 -8.27 28.19 -13.43
C ILE A 26 -9.03 28.01 -14.73
N ASP A 27 -8.60 28.70 -15.77
CA ASP A 27 -8.98 28.44 -17.15
C ASP A 27 -7.82 27.78 -17.88
N VAL A 28 -8.04 26.59 -18.42
CA VAL A 28 -7.08 25.80 -19.19
C VAL A 28 -7.44 25.89 -20.67
N LEU A 29 -6.61 26.57 -21.45
CA LEU A 29 -6.71 26.66 -22.90
C LEU A 29 -5.82 25.59 -23.54
N HIS A 30 -6.42 24.72 -24.34
CA HIS A 30 -5.79 23.53 -24.90
C HIS A 30 -6.33 23.24 -26.32
N PRO A 31 -6.09 24.14 -27.30
CA PRO A 31 -6.63 24.02 -28.65
C PRO A 31 -6.15 22.73 -29.33
N GLY A 32 -7.08 21.98 -29.92
CA GLY A 32 -6.79 20.74 -30.66
C GLY A 32 -6.17 19.60 -29.83
N ARG A 33 -6.09 19.74 -28.50
CA ARG A 33 -5.60 18.72 -27.55
C ARG A 33 -6.80 18.17 -26.76
N PRO A 34 -6.81 16.87 -26.37
CA PRO A 34 -7.76 16.35 -25.39
C PRO A 34 -7.54 16.98 -23.99
N ASN A 35 -8.42 16.64 -23.05
CA ASN A 35 -8.38 17.11 -21.67
C ASN A 35 -7.01 16.91 -21.01
N VAL A 36 -6.45 17.99 -20.47
CA VAL A 36 -5.12 18.02 -19.84
C VAL A 36 -5.16 17.28 -18.49
N SER A 37 -4.10 16.50 -18.20
CA SER A 37 -4.01 15.77 -16.93
C SER A 37 -3.77 16.71 -15.75
N LYS A 38 -4.19 16.31 -14.55
CA LYS A 38 -3.99 17.14 -13.34
C LYS A 38 -2.54 17.19 -12.87
N ALA A 39 -1.70 16.24 -13.26
CA ALA A 39 -0.27 16.22 -12.94
C ALA A 39 0.44 17.39 -13.66
N GLU A 40 0.31 17.46 -14.99
CA GLU A 40 0.83 18.56 -15.80
C GLU A 40 0.35 19.94 -15.34
N LEU A 41 -0.93 20.05 -14.93
CA LEU A 41 -1.47 21.32 -14.41
C LEU A 41 -0.87 21.70 -13.06
N LYS A 42 -0.57 20.72 -12.19
CA LYS A 42 0.13 20.98 -10.92
C LYS A 42 1.56 21.44 -11.17
N GLU A 43 2.30 20.75 -12.03
CA GLU A 43 3.69 21.10 -12.39
C GLU A 43 3.76 22.54 -12.89
N LYS A 44 2.93 22.90 -13.87
CA LYS A 44 2.86 24.27 -14.39
C LYS A 44 2.46 25.30 -13.33
N LEU A 45 1.55 24.99 -12.42
CA LEU A 45 1.17 25.90 -11.32
C LEU A 45 2.24 26.00 -10.23
N THR A 46 3.04 24.95 -10.05
CA THR A 46 4.21 24.94 -9.16
C THR A 46 5.26 25.90 -9.71
N SER A 47 5.56 25.83 -11.01
CA SER A 47 6.50 26.74 -11.70
C SER A 47 5.99 28.17 -11.90
N MET A 48 4.68 28.41 -12.05
CA MET A 48 4.13 29.77 -12.23
C MET A 48 4.03 30.58 -10.93
N TYR A 49 4.11 29.93 -9.77
CA TYR A 49 3.90 30.55 -8.46
C TYR A 49 4.97 30.19 -7.42
N ASP A 50 6.10 29.62 -7.88
CA ASP A 50 7.27 29.25 -7.09
C ASP A 50 6.93 28.46 -5.82
N VAL A 51 6.05 27.47 -5.98
CA VAL A 51 5.63 26.60 -4.88
C VAL A 51 6.69 25.52 -4.67
N LYS A 52 7.12 25.30 -3.42
CA LYS A 52 8.15 24.29 -3.10
C LYS A 52 7.68 22.86 -3.41
N ASP A 53 6.45 22.53 -3.03
CA ASP A 53 5.88 21.18 -3.17
C ASP A 53 4.66 21.15 -4.10
N SER A 54 4.71 20.31 -5.13
CA SER A 54 3.54 20.03 -6.02
C SER A 54 2.35 19.38 -5.29
N GLN A 55 2.58 18.88 -4.07
CA GLN A 55 1.56 18.30 -3.19
C GLN A 55 0.77 19.35 -2.38
N CYS A 56 1.27 20.58 -2.27
CA CYS A 56 0.52 21.73 -1.72
C CYS A 56 -0.53 22.28 -2.69
N VAL A 57 -0.48 21.87 -3.97
CA VAL A 57 -1.37 22.34 -5.04
C VAL A 57 -2.55 21.38 -5.24
N PHE A 58 -3.77 21.85 -4.95
CA PHE A 58 -5.01 21.09 -5.07
C PHE A 58 -5.90 21.63 -6.19
N LEU A 59 -6.24 20.76 -7.15
CA LEU A 59 -7.02 21.11 -8.34
C LEU A 59 -8.33 20.29 -8.41
N PHE A 60 -9.47 20.98 -8.40
CA PHE A 60 -10.80 20.35 -8.37
C PHE A 60 -11.83 21.09 -9.22
N GLY A 61 -12.98 20.44 -9.42
CA GLY A 61 -14.13 21.07 -10.07
C GLY A 61 -13.95 21.38 -11.56
N PHE A 62 -12.99 20.75 -12.25
CA PHE A 62 -12.83 20.93 -13.70
C PHE A 62 -14.08 20.55 -14.48
N ARG A 63 -14.53 21.45 -15.35
CA ARG A 63 -15.60 21.27 -16.34
C ARG A 63 -15.09 21.74 -17.70
N THR A 64 -15.22 20.90 -18.70
CA THR A 64 -14.99 21.24 -20.11
C THR A 64 -16.14 22.13 -20.60
N GLN A 65 -15.83 23.18 -21.37
CA GLN A 65 -16.85 23.94 -22.08
C GLN A 65 -17.36 23.14 -23.28
N PHE A 66 -18.62 23.36 -23.66
CA PHE A 66 -19.17 22.82 -24.92
C PHE A 66 -18.39 23.41 -26.11
N GLY A 67 -18.13 22.60 -27.12
CA GLY A 67 -17.19 22.92 -28.22
C GLY A 67 -15.71 22.65 -27.89
N GLY A 68 -15.35 22.33 -26.64
CA GLY A 68 -13.99 21.91 -26.27
C GLY A 68 -12.96 23.06 -26.23
N GLY A 69 -11.67 22.69 -26.18
CA GLY A 69 -10.52 23.62 -26.17
C GLY A 69 -10.35 24.51 -24.93
N LYS A 70 -11.38 24.64 -24.10
CA LYS A 70 -11.41 25.41 -22.84
C LYS A 70 -12.00 24.58 -21.71
N SER A 71 -11.29 24.51 -20.58
CA SER A 71 -11.76 23.87 -19.35
C SER A 71 -11.62 24.81 -18.17
N THR A 72 -12.66 24.95 -17.37
CA THR A 72 -12.67 25.80 -16.16
C THR A 72 -12.63 24.94 -14.91
N GLY A 73 -11.87 25.34 -13.89
CA GLY A 73 -11.77 24.63 -12.61
C GLY A 73 -11.36 25.55 -11.47
N PHE A 74 -11.12 24.97 -10.30
CA PHE A 74 -10.66 25.69 -9.10
C PHE A 74 -9.28 25.20 -8.67
N GLY A 75 -8.43 26.16 -8.31
CA GLY A 75 -7.10 25.94 -7.76
C GLY A 75 -6.99 26.45 -6.32
N LEU A 76 -6.35 25.66 -5.47
CA LEU A 76 -5.89 26.05 -4.15
C LEU A 76 -4.40 25.74 -4.06
N ILE A 77 -3.62 26.71 -3.60
CA ILE A 77 -2.20 26.55 -3.26
C ILE A 77 -2.09 26.83 -1.77
N TYR A 78 -1.67 25.84 -0.99
CA TYR A 78 -1.33 26.03 0.42
C TYR A 78 0.14 26.43 0.56
N ASP A 79 0.44 27.20 1.60
CA ASP A 79 1.83 27.52 1.96
C ASP A 79 2.52 26.28 2.57
N ASP A 80 1.78 25.49 3.37
CA ASP A 80 2.26 24.30 4.10
C ASP A 80 1.40 23.03 3.86
N LEU A 81 2.06 21.86 3.80
CA LEU A 81 1.40 20.54 3.80
C LEU A 81 0.60 20.26 5.10
N LYS A 82 0.98 20.88 6.23
CA LYS A 82 0.26 20.76 7.50
C LYS A 82 -1.10 21.46 7.42
N ALA A 83 -1.13 22.70 6.95
CA ALA A 83 -2.36 23.47 6.71
C ALA A 83 -3.28 22.75 5.72
N ALA A 84 -2.73 22.21 4.62
CA ALA A 84 -3.48 21.42 3.66
C ALA A 84 -4.22 20.23 4.32
N LYS A 85 -3.56 19.45 5.18
CA LYS A 85 -4.17 18.31 5.89
C LYS A 85 -5.24 18.72 6.90
N GLN A 86 -5.15 19.91 7.49
CA GLN A 86 -6.11 20.43 8.47
C GLN A 86 -7.37 20.99 7.81
N PHE A 87 -7.24 21.72 6.71
CA PHE A 87 -8.34 22.45 6.08
C PHE A 87 -8.99 21.75 4.88
N GLU A 88 -8.31 20.81 4.21
CA GLU A 88 -8.91 20.10 3.07
C GLU A 88 -9.86 18.96 3.51
N PRO A 89 -11.03 18.83 2.89
CA PRO A 89 -11.88 17.65 3.05
C PRO A 89 -11.15 16.36 2.67
N LYS A 90 -11.25 15.33 3.55
CA LYS A 90 -10.58 14.02 3.40
C LYS A 90 -10.67 13.39 2.00
N TYR A 91 -11.78 13.55 1.29
CA TYR A 91 -11.93 13.00 -0.08
C TYR A 91 -10.94 13.58 -1.10
N ARG A 92 -10.40 14.77 -0.87
CA ARG A 92 -9.36 15.40 -1.70
C ARG A 92 -7.97 14.92 -1.30
N LEU A 93 -7.71 14.80 0.00
CA LEU A 93 -6.47 14.20 0.53
C LEU A 93 -6.28 12.77 0.01
N ILE A 94 -7.34 11.95 0.02
CA ILE A 94 -7.34 10.59 -0.54
C ILE A 94 -7.06 10.60 -2.05
N ARG A 95 -7.71 11.49 -2.82
CA ARG A 95 -7.46 11.64 -4.27
C ARG A 95 -6.05 12.14 -4.61
N ASN A 96 -5.38 12.77 -3.65
CA ASN A 96 -4.00 13.24 -3.78
C ASN A 96 -2.97 12.25 -3.19
N GLY A 97 -3.42 11.10 -2.65
CA GLY A 97 -2.55 10.09 -2.03
C GLY A 97 -2.03 10.43 -0.62
N LEU A 98 -2.50 11.51 0.00
CA LEU A 98 -2.01 11.99 1.31
C LEU A 98 -2.66 11.29 2.52
N GLU A 99 -3.85 10.72 2.36
CA GLU A 99 -4.57 9.97 3.39
C GLU A 99 -5.15 8.69 2.77
N LYS A 100 -5.16 7.58 3.52
CA LYS A 100 -5.76 6.31 3.04
C LYS A 100 -7.28 6.34 3.24
N LYS A 101 -8.02 5.78 2.28
CA LYS A 101 -9.48 5.64 2.38
C LYS A 101 -9.83 4.66 3.51
N VAL A 102 -10.80 5.03 4.36
CA VAL A 102 -11.35 4.14 5.38
C VAL A 102 -12.63 3.49 4.85
N ASP A 103 -12.51 2.26 4.37
CA ASP A 103 -13.64 1.47 3.89
C ASP A 103 -14.42 0.84 5.05
N LYS A 104 -15.47 1.52 5.51
CA LYS A 104 -16.41 1.03 6.54
C LYS A 104 -17.85 1.24 6.11
N SER A 105 -18.67 0.20 6.11
CA SER A 105 -20.08 0.33 5.76
C SER A 105 -20.86 1.09 6.83
N ARG A 106 -21.62 2.11 6.41
CA ARG A 106 -22.55 2.86 7.26
C ARG A 106 -23.61 1.96 7.92
N LYS A 107 -23.98 0.84 7.29
CA LYS A 107 -24.90 -0.16 7.86
C LYS A 107 -24.25 -0.88 9.06
N GLN A 108 -23.08 -1.50 8.84
CA GLN A 108 -22.29 -2.19 9.87
C GLN A 108 -22.01 -1.30 11.09
N MET A 109 -21.59 -0.05 10.87
CA MET A 109 -21.32 0.89 11.99
C MET A 109 -22.57 1.21 12.82
N LYS A 110 -23.74 1.40 12.17
CA LYS A 110 -25.01 1.64 12.89
C LYS A 110 -25.50 0.38 13.61
N GLU A 111 -25.31 -0.80 13.03
CA GLU A 111 -25.66 -2.08 13.66
C GLU A 111 -24.76 -2.39 14.87
N ARG A 112 -23.44 -2.21 14.75
CA ARG A 112 -22.50 -2.30 15.89
C ARG A 112 -22.90 -1.32 17.01
N ARG A 113 -23.23 -0.06 16.68
CA ARG A 113 -23.71 0.92 17.67
C ARG A 113 -25.06 0.53 18.31
N LYS A 114 -25.97 -0.13 17.57
CA LYS A 114 -27.22 -0.68 18.13
C LYS A 114 -26.95 -1.87 19.06
N ARG A 115 -26.05 -2.79 18.71
CA ARG A 115 -25.65 -3.94 19.55
C ARG A 115 -24.99 -3.45 20.85
N ALA A 116 -24.04 -2.52 20.75
CA ALA A 116 -23.31 -1.94 21.90
C ALA A 116 -24.18 -1.12 22.87
N LYS A 117 -25.43 -0.78 22.52
CA LYS A 117 -26.42 -0.19 23.45
C LYS A 117 -27.10 -1.24 24.34
N LYS A 118 -27.14 -2.51 23.94
CA LYS A 118 -27.79 -3.60 24.70
C LYS A 118 -26.94 -4.12 25.86
N VAL A 119 -25.63 -3.88 25.83
CA VAL A 119 -24.65 -4.45 26.78
C VAL A 119 -24.09 -3.35 27.69
N ARG A 120 -23.94 -3.65 28.98
CA ARG A 120 -23.38 -2.76 30.02
C ARG A 120 -22.10 -3.35 30.63
N GLY A 121 -21.32 -2.53 31.33
CA GLY A 121 -20.07 -2.94 31.99
C GLY A 121 -18.99 -3.44 31.03
N ALA A 122 -18.02 -4.20 31.55
CA ALA A 122 -16.86 -4.69 30.81
C ALA A 122 -17.21 -5.46 29.51
N LYS A 123 -18.35 -6.17 29.49
CA LYS A 123 -18.85 -6.91 28.31
C LYS A 123 -19.09 -5.99 27.08
N LYS A 124 -19.33 -4.69 27.30
CA LYS A 124 -19.47 -3.71 26.21
C LYS A 124 -18.15 -3.45 25.48
N ASN A 125 -17.04 -3.37 26.21
CA ASN A 125 -15.72 -3.13 25.65
C ASN A 125 -15.23 -4.38 24.86
N ALA A 126 -15.38 -5.57 25.45
CA ALA A 126 -15.05 -6.83 24.78
C ALA A 126 -15.79 -7.03 23.44
N SER A 127 -17.05 -6.57 23.33
CA SER A 127 -17.85 -6.67 22.10
C SER A 127 -17.36 -5.80 20.92
N GLY A 128 -16.37 -4.92 21.15
CA GLY A 128 -15.70 -4.15 20.09
C GLY A 128 -14.50 -4.87 19.47
N GLU A 129 -13.82 -5.72 20.25
CA GLU A 129 -12.56 -6.39 19.91
C GLU A 129 -12.78 -7.66 19.06
N SER A 130 -13.87 -8.38 19.33
CA SER A 130 -14.13 -9.71 18.78
C SER A 130 -14.39 -9.76 17.26
N ASP A 131 -14.69 -8.64 16.62
CA ASP A 131 -14.91 -8.55 15.17
C ASP A 131 -13.60 -8.69 14.34
N GLY A 132 -12.42 -8.75 14.98
CA GLY A 132 -11.12 -8.77 14.31
C GLY A 132 -10.41 -10.13 14.21
N ASN A 133 -10.78 -11.14 15.02
CA ASN A 133 -9.90 -12.29 15.29
C ASN A 133 -10.54 -13.68 15.04
N HIS A 134 -11.10 -13.89 13.84
CA HIS A 134 -11.66 -15.18 13.41
C HIS A 134 -10.62 -16.31 13.34
N LEU A 135 -9.33 -16.00 13.10
CA LEU A 135 -8.27 -17.01 12.95
C LEU A 135 -7.81 -17.63 14.27
N ALA A 136 -8.01 -16.97 15.41
CA ALA A 136 -7.53 -17.43 16.72
C ALA A 136 -8.17 -18.76 17.19
N TRP A 137 -9.39 -19.06 16.74
CA TRP A 137 -10.15 -20.25 17.17
C TRP A 137 -9.77 -21.54 16.42
N ARG A 138 -8.99 -21.46 15.34
CA ARG A 138 -8.64 -22.62 14.50
C ARG A 138 -7.31 -23.28 14.86
N VAL A 139 -6.50 -22.64 15.70
CA VAL A 139 -5.15 -23.10 16.09
C VAL A 139 -5.18 -24.20 17.18
N PRO A 140 -6.02 -24.13 18.25
CA PRO A 140 -5.94 -25.08 19.36
C PRO A 140 -6.20 -26.55 18.98
N VAL A 141 -7.08 -26.80 18.00
CA VAL A 141 -7.43 -28.15 17.56
C VAL A 141 -6.31 -28.78 16.74
N LEU A 142 -5.61 -27.99 15.91
CA LEU A 142 -4.53 -28.48 15.06
C LEU A 142 -3.25 -28.74 15.85
N SER A 143 -2.94 -27.90 16.84
CA SER A 143 -1.79 -28.12 17.74
C SER A 143 -2.01 -29.31 18.68
N ALA A 144 -3.23 -29.49 19.22
CA ALA A 144 -3.57 -30.68 20.01
C ALA A 144 -3.42 -31.98 19.18
N TRP A 145 -3.81 -31.96 17.91
CA TRP A 145 -3.71 -33.11 17.02
C TRP A 145 -2.25 -33.44 16.62
N LEU A 146 -1.40 -32.44 16.36
CA LEU A 146 0.04 -32.65 16.14
C LEU A 146 0.72 -33.22 17.40
N ASN A 147 0.44 -32.66 18.57
CA ASN A 147 1.06 -33.07 19.82
C ASN A 147 0.64 -34.49 20.23
N GLY A 148 -0.64 -34.85 20.05
CA GLY A 148 -1.12 -36.23 20.27
C GLY A 148 -0.46 -37.26 19.35
N ARG A 149 -0.12 -36.87 18.12
CA ARG A 149 0.57 -37.76 17.16
C ARG A 149 2.06 -37.94 17.46
N MET A 150 2.73 -36.94 18.04
CA MET A 150 4.11 -37.08 18.51
C MET A 150 4.23 -37.91 19.79
N ALA A 151 3.24 -37.86 20.68
CA ALA A 151 3.25 -38.65 21.92
C ALA A 151 3.24 -40.18 21.68
N GLN A 152 2.60 -40.65 20.60
CA GLN A 152 2.60 -42.06 20.22
C GLN A 152 3.92 -42.54 19.59
N ALA A 153 4.70 -41.64 18.99
CA ALA A 153 5.98 -42.01 18.34
C ALA A 153 7.09 -42.33 19.36
N ASN A 154 7.07 -41.69 20.53
CA ASN A 154 8.10 -41.88 21.57
C ASN A 154 7.83 -43.08 22.50
N ALA A 155 6.70 -43.79 22.33
CA ALA A 155 6.30 -44.92 23.18
C ALA A 155 6.78 -46.30 22.66
N VAL A 156 7.54 -46.34 21.56
CA VAL A 156 7.96 -47.60 20.88
C VAL A 156 9.50 -47.74 20.83
N ALA A 157 10.24 -46.95 21.62
CA ALA A 157 11.69 -47.01 21.71
C ALA A 157 12.14 -47.68 23.02
N GLU A 158 12.30 -49.01 23.01
CA GLU A 158 12.96 -49.73 24.09
C GLU A 158 14.50 -49.51 24.06
N PRO A 159 15.17 -49.37 25.22
CA PRO A 159 16.62 -49.19 25.27
C PRO A 159 17.35 -50.54 25.39
N SER A 160 17.92 -51.05 24.30
CA SER A 160 18.74 -52.27 24.32
C SER A 160 20.25 -51.98 24.24
N ARG A 161 20.93 -52.31 25.35
CA ARG A 161 22.30 -52.84 25.44
C ARG A 161 23.46 -51.91 25.01
N MET A 162 24.24 -51.45 26.00
CA MET A 162 25.63 -51.05 25.78
C MET A 162 26.47 -52.29 25.45
N GLU A 163 27.25 -52.23 24.37
CA GLU A 163 28.51 -52.97 24.24
C GLU A 163 29.63 -51.98 23.89
N VAL A 164 30.78 -52.18 24.52
CA VAL A 164 32.02 -51.40 24.35
C VAL A 164 32.83 -52.04 23.19
N TYR A 165 34.07 -51.59 22.94
CA TYR A 165 34.98 -51.98 21.85
C TYR A 165 34.72 -51.25 20.51
N GLU A 166 35.73 -50.75 19.78
CA GLU A 166 37.15 -50.54 20.07
C GLU A 166 37.68 -49.42 19.15
N ALA A 167 38.70 -48.66 19.56
CA ALA A 167 39.23 -47.58 18.74
C ALA A 167 40.08 -48.12 17.57
N ARG A 168 39.82 -47.65 16.36
CA ARG A 168 40.76 -47.74 15.22
C ARG A 168 40.83 -46.43 14.45
N GLU A 169 42.05 -45.91 14.36
CA GLU A 169 42.52 -44.88 13.43
C GLU A 169 42.33 -45.41 11.98
N CYS A 170 42.31 -44.68 10.86
CA CYS A 170 43.03 -43.47 10.39
C CYS A 170 42.46 -43.17 8.96
N PRO A 171 43.08 -42.39 8.05
CA PRO A 171 43.40 -40.95 8.05
C PRO A 171 42.83 -40.18 6.81
N HIS A 172 43.03 -38.85 6.74
CA HIS A 172 42.87 -37.98 5.53
C HIS A 172 41.42 -37.85 4.95
N VAL A 173 41.04 -36.87 4.10
CA VAL A 173 41.34 -35.43 3.87
C VAL A 173 39.98 -34.75 3.50
N SER A 174 39.72 -33.43 3.48
CA SER A 174 40.50 -32.18 3.64
C SER A 174 39.58 -30.99 4.02
N LEU A 175 40.18 -29.83 4.33
CA LEU A 175 39.57 -28.51 4.62
C LEU A 175 38.72 -27.89 3.49
N CYS A 176 37.54 -27.34 3.85
CA CYS A 176 37.04 -25.97 3.54
C CYS A 176 35.53 -25.89 3.90
N SER A 177 35.06 -25.02 4.79
CA SER A 177 34.98 -23.55 4.63
C SER A 177 34.21 -23.14 3.36
N ILE A 178 33.19 -22.29 3.33
CA ILE A 178 32.42 -21.51 4.32
C ILE A 178 31.39 -20.71 3.46
N LEU A 179 30.21 -20.42 4.01
CA LEU A 179 29.28 -19.33 3.57
C LEU A 179 28.53 -19.36 2.20
N VAL A 180 27.34 -18.73 2.29
CA VAL A 180 26.68 -17.86 1.28
C VAL A 180 25.69 -18.47 0.26
N LEU A 181 24.42 -18.41 0.70
CA LEU A 181 23.25 -17.82 0.03
C LEU A 181 22.41 -18.58 -1.03
N MET A 182 21.09 -18.46 -0.77
CA MET A 182 20.01 -18.09 -1.70
C MET A 182 19.27 -19.16 -2.52
N PHE A 183 17.95 -18.92 -2.59
CA PHE A 183 16.93 -19.43 -3.55
C PHE A 183 16.82 -20.95 -3.71
N ARG A 184 15.77 -21.63 -3.24
CA ARG A 184 14.30 -21.41 -3.39
C ARG A 184 13.81 -21.56 -4.86
N LEU A 185 13.12 -22.68 -5.09
CA LEU A 185 12.18 -23.04 -6.19
C LEU A 185 12.71 -23.90 -7.36
N PHE A 186 11.80 -24.77 -7.83
CA PHE A 186 11.91 -25.79 -8.90
C PHE A 186 12.89 -26.94 -8.62
N ARG A 187 12.54 -28.23 -8.72
CA ARG A 187 11.31 -28.94 -9.12
C ARG A 187 10.72 -28.55 -10.48
N CYS A 188 11.33 -29.03 -11.55
CA CYS A 188 10.73 -30.16 -12.29
C CYS A 188 11.80 -30.97 -13.05
N PRO A 189 11.68 -32.31 -13.14
CA PRO A 189 12.61 -33.16 -13.87
C PRO A 189 12.21 -33.31 -15.35
N GLY A 190 13.17 -33.69 -16.18
CA GLY A 190 12.91 -34.32 -17.48
C GLY A 190 12.77 -33.37 -18.67
N CYS A 191 13.90 -33.08 -19.32
CA CYS A 191 14.06 -33.28 -20.77
C CYS A 191 15.56 -33.38 -21.08
N ILE A 192 15.95 -34.41 -21.83
CA ILE A 192 17.33 -34.81 -22.12
C ILE A 192 17.86 -34.03 -23.34
N PRO A 193 19.16 -33.72 -23.44
CA PRO A 193 19.68 -32.73 -24.38
C PRO A 193 20.11 -33.32 -25.72
N ASN A 194 20.11 -32.45 -26.73
CA ASN A 194 20.93 -32.47 -27.93
C ASN A 194 20.84 -31.05 -28.52
N SER A 195 21.85 -30.35 -29.03
CA SER A 195 23.32 -30.41 -29.09
C SER A 195 23.70 -29.33 -30.13
N ILE A 196 25.00 -29.03 -30.30
CA ILE A 196 25.60 -28.30 -31.45
C ILE A 196 25.68 -26.74 -31.39
N ALA A 197 26.93 -26.29 -31.52
CA ALA A 197 27.50 -25.00 -31.96
C ALA A 197 27.08 -23.67 -31.27
N LYS A 198 27.99 -22.95 -30.59
CA LYS A 198 29.06 -22.07 -31.13
C LYS A 198 28.55 -20.90 -32.00
N ALA A 199 28.52 -19.72 -31.39
CA ALA A 199 28.54 -18.42 -32.07
C ALA A 199 29.98 -17.88 -32.12
N PRO A 200 30.29 -16.91 -33.01
CA PRO A 200 31.40 -15.97 -32.83
C PRO A 200 31.13 -15.02 -31.65
#